data_AF-A0A9D1XM97-F1
#
_entry.id   AF-A0A9D1XM97-F1
#
_cell.length_a   1.000
_cell.length_b   1.000
_cell.length_c   1.000
_cell.angle_alpha   90.00
_cell.angle_beta   90.00
_cell.angle_gamma   90.00
#
_symmetry.space_group_name_H-M   'P 1'
#
loop_
_entity.id
_entity.type
_entity.pdbx_description
1 polymer ?
#
loop_
_entity_poly.entity_id
_entity_poly.type
_entity_poly.pdbx_seq_one_letter_code
_entity_poly.pdbx_strand_id
1 'polypeptide(L)'
;DPAMSSLYDIFRIDVTWLSWFSEQLLLPLEGELLRGEVPFNGESPVNIALKHMQEDLPSLLDFNPSIPQSVENIVIKATAKNLNDRYQSAAEMLDDINTCLDRSNEEKLVFSYDSDDEPTIVVDPRTAFSSNDTSEVKTREEKPVEEEENDNFFKRFVKEIKGLSTRSKVIIGAVTALVILGIAFVIYLNTGSDANLMPDLAGRTVDEARELLDDYGVTISDNIVEELSDEYDKGEIIETDPKAGTSIKEGDVISLTVSSGKYIVLEDYVGMTQSEAEKAIADLSDDVEIEVVIEEEVSSSPRGEVIDQDKDSGTKLDPNDESNLTITLTVSKGDYIVVGNYIGMSQSEAEAALKKLGFTVTIETEESEEAKGTVIDQSYNKGYRLDPDDDDRNITLTVSSGKTYQVRDVFDRNINSAKTILENNGFKVRLVDLSNSTDQTLLSNYPFRSVNTVAGQSPEADTTVNEQGTTVTLYYYSSQPESANEED
;
A
#
# COMPACT_ATOMS: atom_id res chain seq x y z
N ASP A 1 1.52 -21.25 1.40
CA ASP A 1 0.13 -21.03 0.97
C ASP A 1 -0.25 -19.61 1.39
N PRO A 2 -0.62 -18.70 0.48
CA PRO A 2 -1.00 -17.32 0.82
C PRO A 2 -2.16 -17.24 1.83
N ALA A 3 -3.03 -18.27 1.87
CA ALA A 3 -4.11 -18.35 2.84
C ALA A 3 -3.63 -18.62 4.29
N MET A 4 -2.45 -19.24 4.44
CA MET A 4 -1.86 -19.51 5.76
C MET A 4 -1.25 -18.25 6.38
N SER A 5 -0.80 -17.28 5.58
CA SER A 5 -0.25 -16.02 6.11
C SER A 5 -1.34 -15.14 6.69
N SER A 6 -2.51 -15.04 6.02
CA SER A 6 -3.61 -14.23 6.54
C SER A 6 -4.24 -14.86 7.80
N LEU A 7 -4.36 -16.19 7.86
CA LEU A 7 -4.87 -16.87 9.05
C LEU A 7 -3.95 -16.73 10.27
N TYR A 8 -2.63 -16.77 10.09
CA TYR A 8 -1.68 -16.60 11.19
C TYR A 8 -1.65 -15.16 11.73
N ASP A 9 -1.87 -14.17 10.86
CA ASP A 9 -1.91 -12.75 11.26
C ASP A 9 -3.25 -12.34 11.88
N ILE A 10 -4.36 -12.98 11.51
CA ILE A 10 -5.70 -12.72 12.09
C ILE A 10 -5.78 -13.14 13.57
N PHE A 11 -5.13 -14.24 13.98
CA PHE A 11 -5.20 -14.75 15.36
C PHE A 11 -4.12 -14.21 16.31
N ARG A 12 -3.29 -13.26 15.87
CA ARG A 12 -2.26 -12.62 16.69
C ARG A 12 -2.81 -11.43 17.49
N ILE A 13 -4.00 -11.58 18.06
CA ILE A 13 -4.59 -10.63 19.00
C ILE A 13 -4.30 -11.11 20.42
N ASP A 14 -3.71 -10.23 21.21
CA ASP A 14 -3.23 -10.45 22.57
C ASP A 14 -4.33 -11.09 23.46
N VAL A 15 -4.09 -12.31 23.94
CA VAL A 15 -5.05 -13.18 24.67
C VAL A 15 -5.42 -12.60 26.06
N THR A 16 -4.91 -11.42 26.39
CA THR A 16 -5.27 -10.64 27.58
C THR A 16 -6.57 -9.84 27.42
N TRP A 17 -7.05 -9.61 26.18
CA TRP A 17 -8.27 -8.84 25.90
C TRP A 17 -9.59 -9.64 25.98
N LEU A 18 -9.54 -10.96 25.99
CA LEU A 18 -10.73 -11.83 25.93
C LEU A 18 -11.49 -11.97 27.27
N SER A 19 -10.99 -11.39 28.37
CA SER A 19 -11.66 -11.51 29.68
C SER A 19 -12.61 -10.36 30.05
N TRP A 20 -12.69 -9.30 29.23
CA TRP A 20 -13.44 -8.08 29.59
C TRP A 20 -14.42 -7.54 28.53
N PHE A 21 -14.50 -8.14 27.34
CA PHE A 21 -15.47 -7.75 26.31
C PHE A 21 -16.36 -8.95 25.95
N SER A 22 -17.32 -9.24 26.82
CA SER A 22 -18.33 -10.25 26.55
C SER A 22 -19.38 -9.72 25.57
N GLU A 23 -19.71 -10.57 24.59
CA GLU A 23 -21.06 -10.74 24.05
C GLU A 23 -21.62 -9.61 23.16
N GLN A 24 -21.34 -9.68 21.86
CA GLN A 24 -22.37 -9.73 20.77
C GLN A 24 -21.83 -9.29 19.40
N LEU A 25 -20.67 -8.63 19.32
CA LEU A 25 -20.24 -7.96 18.07
C LEU A 25 -19.00 -8.54 17.36
N LEU A 26 -18.10 -9.24 18.05
CA LEU A 26 -16.82 -9.69 17.46
C LEU A 26 -16.91 -10.97 16.61
N LEU A 27 -17.76 -11.91 16.98
CA LEU A 27 -17.87 -13.20 16.26
C LEU A 27 -18.58 -13.11 14.89
N PRO A 28 -19.55 -12.20 14.66
CA PRO A 28 -20.09 -11.96 13.33
C PRO A 28 -19.07 -11.38 12.33
N LEU A 29 -18.12 -10.57 12.81
CA LEU A 29 -17.01 -10.00 12.02
C LEU A 29 -16.04 -11.10 11.52
N GLU A 30 -15.84 -12.17 12.29
CA GLU A 30 -15.04 -13.33 11.85
C GLU A 30 -15.75 -14.12 10.74
N GLY A 31 -17.08 -14.22 10.79
CA GLY A 31 -17.89 -14.78 9.70
C GLY A 31 -17.89 -13.91 8.43
N GLU A 32 -17.80 -12.59 8.59
CA GLU A 32 -17.66 -11.62 7.51
C GLU A 32 -16.31 -11.76 6.80
N LEU A 33 -15.21 -11.96 7.53
CA LEU A 33 -13.87 -12.19 6.96
C LEU A 33 -13.80 -13.45 6.08
N LEU A 34 -14.55 -14.49 6.43
CA LEU A 34 -14.59 -15.75 5.67
C LEU A 34 -15.59 -15.73 4.50
N ARG A 35 -16.60 -14.85 4.55
CA ARG A 35 -17.69 -14.78 3.56
C ARG A 35 -17.56 -13.60 2.59
N GLY A 36 -16.89 -12.52 2.99
CA GLY A 36 -16.86 -11.24 2.28
C GLY A 36 -18.14 -10.41 2.40
N GLU A 37 -19.16 -10.88 3.13
CA GLU A 37 -20.44 -10.20 3.35
C GLU A 37 -20.95 -10.44 4.79
N VAL A 38 -21.65 -9.45 5.34
CA VAL A 38 -22.17 -9.47 6.71
C VAL A 38 -23.21 -10.60 6.88
N PRO A 39 -23.07 -11.50 7.87
CA PRO A 39 -23.94 -12.68 8.00
C PRO A 39 -25.43 -12.38 8.24
N PHE A 40 -25.73 -11.25 8.90
CA PHE A 40 -27.10 -10.83 9.22
C PHE A 40 -27.32 -9.38 8.77
N ASN A 41 -28.16 -9.20 7.73
CA ASN A 41 -28.53 -7.88 7.21
C ASN A 41 -29.92 -7.45 7.72
N GLY A 42 -30.10 -6.17 8.05
CA GLY A 42 -31.39 -5.62 8.48
C GLY A 42 -31.46 -4.10 8.35
N GLU A 43 -32.67 -3.57 8.15
CA GLU A 43 -32.92 -2.13 7.94
C GLU A 43 -32.78 -1.29 9.23
N SER A 44 -32.58 -1.92 10.38
CA SER A 44 -32.42 -1.27 11.69
C SER A 44 -31.48 -2.07 12.59
N PRO A 45 -30.64 -1.41 13.43
CA PRO A 45 -29.76 -2.08 14.40
C PRO A 45 -30.51 -3.07 15.31
N VAL A 46 -31.77 -2.78 15.65
CA VAL A 46 -32.61 -3.67 16.47
C VAL A 46 -32.98 -4.97 15.73
N ASN A 47 -33.23 -4.88 14.43
CA ASN A 47 -33.50 -6.07 13.60
C ASN A 47 -32.25 -6.94 13.45
N ILE A 48 -31.07 -6.31 13.30
CA ILE A 48 -29.79 -7.02 13.24
C ILE A 48 -29.54 -7.75 14.58
N ALA A 49 -29.72 -7.07 15.71
CA ALA A 49 -29.61 -7.67 17.04
C ALA A 49 -30.59 -8.84 17.25
N LEU A 50 -31.84 -8.71 16.79
CA LEU A 50 -32.83 -9.79 16.90
C LEU A 50 -32.46 -11.01 16.05
N LYS A 51 -31.90 -10.80 14.86
CA LYS A 51 -31.37 -11.87 14.00
C LYS A 51 -30.19 -12.59 14.65
N HIS A 52 -29.28 -11.84 15.28
CA HIS A 52 -28.20 -12.44 16.06
C HIS A 52 -28.71 -13.33 17.21
N MET A 53 -29.92 -13.09 17.74
CA MET A 53 -30.50 -13.91 18.81
C MET A 53 -31.28 -15.12 18.29
N GLN A 54 -32.00 -14.99 17.17
CA GLN A 54 -33.01 -15.98 16.75
C GLN A 54 -32.64 -16.76 15.48
N GLU A 55 -31.88 -16.17 14.57
CA GLU A 55 -31.49 -16.83 13.32
C GLU A 55 -30.19 -17.62 13.50
N ASP A 56 -30.15 -18.81 12.90
CA ASP A 56 -28.96 -19.64 12.82
C ASP A 56 -27.94 -19.05 11.85
N LEU A 57 -26.66 -19.34 12.07
CA LEU A 57 -25.61 -18.92 11.16
C LEU A 57 -25.79 -19.67 9.81
N PRO A 58 -25.95 -18.96 8.68
CA PRO A 58 -26.00 -19.61 7.38
C PRO A 58 -24.66 -20.29 7.06
N SER A 59 -24.70 -21.40 6.32
CA SER A 59 -23.54 -22.26 6.06
C SER A 59 -22.45 -21.52 5.28
N LEU A 60 -21.19 -21.66 5.67
CA LEU A 60 -20.03 -21.11 4.97
C LEU A 60 -19.72 -21.86 3.67
N LEU A 61 -20.01 -23.16 3.62
CA LEU A 61 -19.81 -24.00 2.44
C LEU A 61 -20.74 -23.63 1.27
N ASP A 62 -21.90 -23.03 1.57
CA ASP A 62 -22.83 -22.54 0.55
C ASP A 62 -22.23 -21.35 -0.22
N PHE A 63 -21.35 -20.56 0.41
CA PHE A 63 -20.69 -19.39 -0.18
C PHE A 63 -19.32 -19.73 -0.76
N ASN A 64 -18.52 -20.52 -0.04
CA ASN A 64 -17.19 -20.93 -0.51
C ASN A 64 -16.97 -22.45 -0.31
N PRO A 65 -17.25 -23.27 -1.34
CA PRO A 65 -17.07 -24.71 -1.28
C PRO A 65 -15.61 -25.19 -1.12
N SER A 66 -14.63 -24.28 -1.19
CA SER A 66 -13.20 -24.60 -1.03
C SER A 66 -12.75 -24.66 0.42
N ILE A 67 -13.58 -24.22 1.37
CA ILE A 67 -13.30 -24.29 2.80
C ILE A 67 -13.62 -25.71 3.32
N PRO A 68 -12.76 -26.36 4.12
CA PRO A 68 -13.08 -27.64 4.75
C PRO A 68 -14.22 -27.55 5.78
N GLN A 69 -15.04 -28.60 5.91
CA GLN A 69 -16.16 -28.65 6.88
C GLN A 69 -15.71 -28.46 8.34
N SER A 70 -14.49 -28.88 8.66
CA SER A 70 -13.85 -28.68 9.96
C SER A 70 -13.68 -27.21 10.34
N VAL A 71 -13.43 -26.33 9.37
CA VAL A 71 -13.34 -24.87 9.60
C VAL A 71 -14.72 -24.30 9.89
N GLU A 72 -15.75 -24.75 9.17
CA GLU A 72 -17.13 -24.35 9.45
C GLU A 72 -17.58 -24.81 10.85
N ASN A 73 -17.16 -26.00 11.30
CA ASN A 73 -17.48 -26.50 12.64
C ASN A 73 -16.88 -25.62 13.75
N ILE A 74 -15.68 -25.06 13.56
CA ILE A 74 -15.07 -24.11 14.50
C ILE A 74 -15.94 -22.86 14.63
N VAL A 75 -16.40 -22.32 13.50
CA VAL A 75 -17.27 -21.13 13.49
C VAL A 75 -18.63 -21.44 14.12
N ILE A 76 -19.24 -22.59 13.82
CA ILE A 76 -20.49 -23.04 14.44
C ILE A 76 -20.34 -23.16 15.96
N LYS A 77 -19.23 -23.74 16.43
CA LYS A 77 -18.95 -23.90 17.87
C LYS A 77 -18.67 -22.55 18.54
N ALA A 78 -17.88 -21.67 17.93
CA ALA A 78 -17.61 -20.34 18.47
C ALA A 78 -18.87 -19.45 18.53
N THR A 79 -19.76 -19.57 17.55
CA THR A 79 -21.01 -18.78 17.43
C THR A 79 -22.24 -19.45 18.04
N ALA A 80 -22.07 -20.58 18.74
CA ALA A 80 -23.19 -21.31 19.34
C ALA A 80 -24.00 -20.42 20.30
N LYS A 81 -25.33 -20.56 20.31
CA LYS A 81 -26.19 -19.71 21.15
C LYS A 81 -25.99 -19.98 22.63
N ASN A 82 -25.87 -21.26 23.00
CA ASN A 82 -25.62 -21.66 24.38
C ASN A 82 -24.15 -21.59 24.72
N LEU A 83 -23.85 -21.03 25.89
CA LEU A 83 -22.48 -20.85 26.37
C LEU A 83 -21.73 -22.19 26.54
N ASN A 84 -22.46 -23.25 26.91
CA ASN A 84 -21.90 -24.59 27.12
C ASN A 84 -21.49 -25.29 25.82
N ASP A 85 -22.02 -24.84 24.67
CA ASP A 85 -21.70 -25.40 23.36
C ASP A 85 -20.51 -24.68 22.71
N ARG A 86 -20.05 -23.57 23.30
CA ARG A 86 -18.86 -22.81 22.85
C ARG A 86 -17.57 -23.39 23.41
N TYR A 87 -16.45 -22.94 22.88
CA TYR A 87 -15.13 -23.24 23.43
C TYR A 87 -15.01 -22.74 24.87
N GLN A 88 -14.59 -23.62 25.77
CA GLN A 88 -14.46 -23.28 27.19
C GLN A 88 -13.18 -22.48 27.47
N SER A 89 -12.22 -22.51 26.56
CA SER A 89 -10.96 -21.75 26.63
C SER A 89 -10.38 -21.44 25.25
N ALA A 90 -9.60 -20.37 25.15
CA ALA A 90 -8.86 -20.03 23.93
C ALA A 90 -7.86 -21.12 23.52
N ALA A 91 -7.34 -21.90 24.48
CA ALA A 91 -6.45 -23.03 24.21
C ALA A 91 -7.16 -24.18 23.46
N GLU A 92 -8.43 -24.44 23.79
CA GLU A 92 -9.25 -25.43 23.10
C GLU A 92 -9.56 -24.99 21.65
N MET A 93 -9.86 -23.72 21.45
CA MET A 93 -10.08 -23.15 20.11
C MET A 93 -8.81 -23.18 19.27
N LEU A 94 -7.65 -22.87 19.86
CA LEU A 94 -6.35 -22.90 19.19
C LEU A 94 -5.96 -24.32 18.74
N ASP A 95 -6.21 -25.33 19.58
CA ASP A 95 -5.98 -26.73 19.22
C ASP A 95 -6.86 -27.16 18.03
N ASP A 96 -8.12 -26.73 18.05
CA ASP A 96 -9.07 -26.97 16.98
C ASP A 96 -8.66 -26.28 15.66
N ILE A 97 -8.12 -25.06 15.70
CA ILE A 97 -7.58 -24.34 14.54
C ILE A 97 -6.34 -25.05 13.99
N ASN A 98 -5.42 -25.49 14.85
CA ASN A 98 -4.20 -26.17 14.41
C ASN A 98 -4.46 -27.54 13.76
N THR A 99 -5.52 -28.23 14.16
CA THR A 99 -5.88 -29.56 13.65
C THR A 99 -6.95 -29.53 12.56
N CYS A 100 -7.51 -28.36 12.23
CA CYS A 100 -8.67 -28.22 11.33
C CYS A 100 -8.40 -28.76 9.91
N LEU A 101 -7.20 -28.58 9.36
CA LEU A 101 -6.89 -29.00 7.99
C LEU A 101 -6.71 -30.53 7.87
N ASP A 102 -6.30 -31.19 8.96
CA ASP A 102 -6.14 -32.65 9.01
C ASP A 102 -7.47 -33.38 9.15
N ARG A 103 -8.50 -32.70 9.70
CA ARG A 103 -9.86 -33.22 9.93
C ARG A 103 -10.90 -32.74 8.91
N SER A 104 -10.46 -32.47 7.68
CA SER A 104 -11.26 -31.90 6.59
C SER A 104 -12.55 -32.66 6.21
N ASN A 105 -12.69 -33.94 6.58
CA ASN A 105 -13.86 -34.80 6.30
C ASN A 105 -14.80 -35.01 7.50
N GLU A 106 -14.76 -34.13 8.51
CA GLU A 106 -15.73 -34.19 9.62
C GLU A 106 -17.16 -33.91 9.15
N GLU A 107 -18.16 -34.49 9.82
CA GLU A 107 -19.56 -34.14 9.60
C GLU A 107 -19.88 -32.76 10.17
N LYS A 108 -20.90 -32.09 9.62
CA LYS A 108 -21.33 -30.78 10.10
C LYS A 108 -21.79 -30.86 11.56
N LEU A 109 -21.26 -29.99 12.41
CA LEU A 109 -21.64 -29.88 13.80
C LEU A 109 -23.07 -29.33 13.90
N VAL A 110 -23.96 -30.05 14.56
CA VAL A 110 -25.35 -29.64 14.81
C VAL A 110 -25.64 -29.81 16.29
N PHE A 111 -26.04 -28.72 16.95
CA PHE A 111 -26.50 -28.76 18.33
C PHE A 111 -28.01 -29.06 18.34
N SER A 112 -28.40 -30.24 18.84
CA SER A 112 -29.81 -30.56 19.07
C SER A 112 -30.18 -30.21 20.51
N TYR A 113 -31.11 -29.30 20.67
CA TYR A 113 -31.76 -29.07 21.95
C TYR A 113 -33.04 -29.90 21.96
N ASP A 114 -33.12 -30.89 22.84
CA ASP A 114 -34.39 -31.56 23.13
C ASP A 114 -35.31 -30.51 23.76
N SER A 115 -36.11 -29.89 22.91
CA SER A 115 -37.18 -28.96 23.29
C SER A 115 -38.33 -29.75 23.91
N ASP A 116 -38.11 -30.23 25.13
CA ASP A 116 -39.18 -30.64 26.03
C ASP A 116 -39.40 -29.52 27.06
N ASP A 117 -40.63 -29.01 27.05
CA ASP A 117 -41.27 -28.10 28.01
C ASP A 117 -40.88 -26.62 27.99
N GLU A 118 -41.26 -25.87 26.94
CA GLU A 118 -42.04 -24.62 27.06
C GLU A 118 -42.90 -24.43 25.79
N PRO A 119 -44.19 -24.04 25.90
CA PRO A 119 -45.04 -23.89 24.72
C PRO A 119 -44.54 -22.75 23.83
N THR A 120 -44.31 -23.06 22.55
CA THR A 120 -44.01 -22.10 21.50
C THR A 120 -45.13 -21.06 21.43
N ILE A 121 -44.85 -19.84 21.89
CA ILE A 121 -45.73 -18.70 21.63
C ILE A 121 -45.53 -18.34 20.16
N VAL A 122 -46.50 -18.70 19.32
CA VAL A 122 -46.58 -18.23 17.94
C VAL A 122 -46.88 -16.74 17.97
N VAL A 123 -45.89 -15.90 17.68
CA VAL A 123 -46.08 -14.46 17.51
C VAL A 123 -46.36 -14.17 16.03
N ASP A 124 -47.56 -13.67 15.73
CA ASP A 124 -47.98 -13.26 14.40
C ASP A 124 -47.19 -12.00 13.96
N PRO A 125 -46.57 -11.94 12.76
CA PRO A 125 -45.75 -10.80 12.34
C PRO A 125 -46.52 -9.47 12.24
N ARG A 126 -47.86 -9.50 12.27
CA ARG A 126 -48.69 -8.29 12.34
C ARG A 126 -49.01 -7.82 13.75
N THR A 127 -48.53 -8.52 14.78
CA THR A 127 -48.72 -8.16 16.19
C THR A 127 -47.45 -7.68 16.90
N ALA A 128 -46.27 -7.77 16.25
CA ALA A 128 -45.06 -7.14 16.77
C ALA A 128 -44.97 -5.64 16.45
N PHE A 129 -45.67 -5.14 15.40
CA PHE A 129 -45.54 -3.75 14.93
C PHE A 129 -46.84 -3.08 14.48
N SER A 130 -48.00 -3.53 14.94
CA SER A 130 -49.24 -2.76 14.78
C SER A 130 -50.21 -2.92 15.94
N SER A 131 -49.86 -2.28 17.04
CA SER A 131 -50.80 -1.57 17.90
C SER A 131 -50.03 -0.47 18.60
N ASN A 132 -50.50 0.77 18.44
CA ASN A 132 -49.99 1.98 19.06
C ASN A 132 -49.50 1.75 20.50
N ASP A 133 -48.22 2.03 20.74
CA ASP A 133 -47.78 2.71 21.96
C ASP A 133 -46.62 3.65 21.63
N THR A 134 -46.96 4.69 20.86
CA THR A 134 -46.45 6.03 21.16
C THR A 134 -47.53 6.68 22.02
N SER A 135 -47.16 7.19 23.19
CA SER A 135 -47.83 8.35 23.80
C SER A 135 -46.83 8.95 24.80
N GLU A 136 -45.97 9.84 24.32
CA GLU A 136 -46.16 11.28 24.44
C GLU A 136 -46.14 11.77 25.89
N VAL A 137 -44.96 12.22 26.31
CA VAL A 137 -44.81 13.11 27.46
C VAL A 137 -45.22 14.51 27.02
N LYS A 138 -46.43 14.95 27.39
CA LYS A 138 -46.76 16.37 27.56
C LYS A 138 -48.01 16.56 28.43
N THR A 139 -47.84 17.43 29.42
CA THR A 139 -48.81 18.40 29.94
C THR A 139 -50.24 17.92 30.17
N ARG A 140 -50.56 17.64 31.44
CA ARG A 140 -51.92 17.42 31.93
C ARG A 140 -52.53 18.77 32.35
N GLU A 141 -53.30 19.39 31.46
CA GLU A 141 -54.33 20.37 31.82
C GLU A 141 -55.60 19.65 32.33
N GLU A 142 -56.34 20.35 33.18
CA GLU A 142 -57.41 19.89 34.08
C GLU A 142 -58.74 19.48 33.42
N LYS A 143 -59.40 18.47 34.04
CA LYS A 143 -60.84 18.38 34.47
C LYS A 143 -61.43 16.97 34.28
N PRO A 144 -62.51 16.60 35.00
CA PRO A 144 -62.78 16.69 36.44
C PRO A 144 -62.73 15.29 37.10
N VAL A 145 -62.39 15.21 38.39
CA VAL A 145 -62.43 13.97 39.16
C VAL A 145 -63.80 13.86 39.83
N GLU A 146 -64.55 12.82 39.47
CA GLU A 146 -65.73 12.35 40.22
C GLU A 146 -65.27 11.75 41.56
N GLU A 147 -66.01 12.10 42.61
CA GLU A 147 -65.84 11.64 43.98
C GLU A 147 -66.11 10.12 44.08
N GLU A 148 -65.13 9.34 44.54
CA GLU A 148 -65.44 8.11 45.27
C GLU A 148 -64.63 8.04 46.58
N GLU A 149 -65.40 8.03 47.66
CA GLU A 149 -64.98 7.93 49.05
C GLU A 149 -64.23 6.61 49.32
N ASN A 150 -63.04 6.69 49.94
CA ASN A 150 -62.49 5.56 50.70
C ASN A 150 -62.26 5.96 52.16
N ASP A 151 -63.36 5.87 52.91
CA ASP A 151 -63.54 6.20 54.33
C ASP A 151 -62.84 5.22 55.31
N ASN A 152 -61.86 4.43 54.86
CA ASN A 152 -61.36 3.26 55.62
C ASN A 152 -59.96 3.37 56.23
N PHE A 153 -59.24 4.49 56.06
CA PHE A 153 -57.95 4.66 56.75
C PHE A 153 -58.08 5.41 58.08
N PHE A 154 -58.85 6.51 58.12
CA PHE A 154 -59.05 7.32 59.33
C PHE A 154 -59.91 6.65 60.40
N LYS A 155 -60.82 5.74 60.00
CA LYS A 155 -61.72 5.03 60.94
C LYS A 155 -60.99 4.08 61.89
N ARG A 156 -59.75 3.68 61.55
CA ARG A 156 -58.94 2.78 62.38
C ARG A 156 -58.12 3.53 63.44
N PHE A 157 -57.75 4.79 63.20
CA PHE A 157 -56.99 5.61 64.15
C PHE A 157 -57.86 6.33 65.20
N VAL A 158 -59.14 6.57 64.92
CA VAL A 158 -60.03 7.33 65.83
C VAL A 158 -60.71 6.44 66.89
N LYS A 159 -60.65 5.11 66.76
CA LYS A 159 -61.36 4.18 67.65
C LYS A 159 -60.73 4.04 69.06
N GLU A 160 -59.58 4.65 69.31
CA GLU A 160 -58.83 4.47 70.57
C GLU A 160 -58.57 5.78 71.37
N ILE A 161 -59.36 6.84 71.15
CA ILE A 161 -59.24 8.10 71.92
C ILE A 161 -60.49 8.42 72.76
N LYS A 162 -61.37 7.42 72.99
CA LYS A 162 -62.60 7.58 73.80
C LYS A 162 -62.40 7.50 75.31
N GLY A 163 -61.17 7.65 75.82
CA GLY A 163 -60.88 7.53 77.25
C GLY A 163 -59.88 8.51 77.87
N LEU A 164 -59.46 9.60 77.20
CA LEU A 164 -58.43 10.51 77.74
C LEU A 164 -58.95 11.90 78.14
N SER A 165 -58.51 12.36 79.32
CA SER A 165 -58.95 13.61 79.98
C SER A 165 -58.51 14.88 79.24
N THR A 166 -59.23 15.98 79.49
CA THR A 166 -59.17 17.27 78.74
C THR A 166 -57.78 17.91 78.66
N ARG A 167 -56.86 17.58 79.59
CA ARG A 167 -55.50 18.13 79.62
C ARG A 167 -54.55 17.43 78.64
N SER A 168 -54.76 16.14 78.35
CA SER A 168 -53.91 15.37 77.43
C SER A 168 -54.17 15.70 75.95
N LYS A 169 -55.38 16.19 75.62
CA LYS A 169 -55.74 16.59 74.25
C LYS A 169 -55.03 17.86 73.77
N VAL A 170 -54.77 18.80 74.68
CA VAL A 170 -54.05 20.06 74.38
C VAL A 170 -52.56 19.79 74.18
N ILE A 171 -51.97 18.86 74.94
CA ILE A 171 -50.55 18.48 74.84
C ILE A 171 -50.28 17.74 73.52
N ILE A 172 -51.16 16.81 73.13
CA ILE A 172 -51.03 16.05 71.87
C ILE A 172 -51.17 16.98 70.65
N GLY A 173 -52.07 17.97 70.71
CA GLY A 173 -52.22 18.98 69.65
C GLY A 173 -51.01 19.92 69.52
N ALA A 174 -50.41 20.32 70.64
CA ALA A 174 -49.22 21.18 70.63
C ALA A 174 -47.96 20.45 70.14
N VAL A 175 -47.79 19.18 70.52
CA VAL A 175 -46.65 18.34 70.09
C VAL A 175 -46.75 18.01 68.61
N THR A 176 -47.93 17.69 68.09
CA THR A 176 -48.12 17.43 66.66
C THR A 176 -47.89 18.69 65.81
N ALA A 177 -48.36 19.86 66.25
CA ALA A 177 -48.08 21.12 65.56
C ALA A 177 -46.58 21.46 65.54
N LEU A 178 -45.85 21.23 66.65
CA LEU A 178 -44.40 21.44 66.72
C LEU A 178 -43.59 20.45 65.88
N VAL A 179 -44.03 19.20 65.79
CA VAL A 179 -43.40 18.20 64.92
C VAL A 179 -43.61 18.56 63.45
N ILE A 180 -44.81 19.02 63.07
CA ILE A 180 -45.10 19.47 61.71
C ILE A 180 -44.29 20.73 61.37
N LEU A 181 -44.20 21.70 62.29
CA LEU A 181 -43.36 22.89 62.12
C LEU A 181 -41.86 22.55 62.07
N GLY A 182 -41.41 21.60 62.88
CA GLY A 182 -40.03 21.11 62.86
C GLY A 182 -39.68 20.39 61.56
N ILE A 183 -40.58 19.56 61.04
CA ILE A 183 -40.43 18.91 59.74
C ILE A 183 -40.43 19.96 58.62
N ALA A 184 -41.35 20.93 58.65
CA ALA A 184 -41.38 22.02 57.69
C ALA A 184 -40.11 22.89 57.75
N PHE A 185 -39.55 23.12 58.94
CA PHE A 185 -38.31 23.86 59.15
C PHE A 185 -37.07 23.08 58.69
N VAL A 186 -37.03 21.75 58.90
CA VAL A 186 -35.96 20.88 58.39
C VAL A 186 -35.99 20.77 56.86
N ILE A 187 -37.19 20.74 56.26
CA ILE A 187 -37.36 20.79 54.80
C ILE A 187 -36.94 22.17 54.27
N TYR A 188 -37.35 23.26 54.93
CA TYR A 188 -36.95 24.62 54.56
C TYR A 188 -35.44 24.84 54.65
N LEU A 189 -34.77 24.29 55.66
CA LEU A 189 -33.31 24.36 55.80
C LEU A 189 -32.53 23.49 54.81
N ASN A 190 -33.16 22.45 54.21
CA ASN A 190 -32.52 21.57 53.22
C ASN A 190 -32.87 21.91 51.76
N THR A 191 -33.79 22.85 51.51
CA THR A 191 -34.21 23.23 50.14
C THR A 191 -33.56 24.55 49.73
N GLY A 192 -32.23 24.59 49.79
CA GLY A 192 -31.43 25.77 49.49
C GLY A 192 -30.09 25.36 48.87
N SER A 193 -30.14 24.68 47.73
CA SER A 193 -29.01 24.66 46.80
C SER A 193 -29.57 25.12 45.47
N ASP A 194 -29.29 26.37 45.12
CA ASP A 194 -29.52 26.88 43.77
C ASP A 194 -28.69 25.98 42.84
N ALA A 195 -29.38 25.10 42.12
CA ALA A 195 -28.77 24.21 41.15
C ALA A 195 -28.33 25.06 39.96
N ASN A 196 -27.05 25.39 39.91
CA ASN A 196 -26.48 26.06 38.76
C ASN A 196 -26.39 25.08 37.58
N LEU A 197 -26.59 25.57 36.37
CA LEU A 197 -26.45 24.77 35.15
C LEU A 197 -25.04 24.94 34.59
N MET A 198 -24.47 23.84 34.10
CA MET A 198 -23.16 23.81 33.47
C MET A 198 -23.16 24.75 32.25
N PRO A 199 -22.29 25.77 32.21
CA PRO A 199 -22.17 26.63 31.03
C PRO A 199 -21.64 25.85 29.83
N ASP A 200 -21.93 26.35 28.63
CA ASP A 200 -21.32 25.81 27.41
C ASP A 200 -19.90 26.36 27.25
N LEU A 201 -18.94 25.43 27.28
CA LEU A 201 -17.51 25.71 27.23
C LEU A 201 -16.86 25.21 25.93
N ALA A 202 -17.64 24.62 25.02
CA ALA A 202 -17.12 24.16 23.74
C ALA A 202 -16.53 25.35 22.94
N GLY A 203 -15.36 25.14 22.34
CA GLY A 203 -14.62 26.17 21.59
C GLY A 203 -13.96 27.25 22.44
N ARG A 204 -13.94 27.12 23.78
CA ARG A 204 -13.19 28.02 24.67
C ARG A 204 -11.86 27.42 25.05
N THR A 205 -10.92 28.27 25.43
CA THR A 205 -9.65 27.80 26.02
C THR A 205 -9.85 27.32 27.46
N VAL A 206 -8.94 26.48 27.94
CA VAL A 206 -8.95 25.99 29.33
C VAL A 206 -8.89 27.14 30.35
N ASP A 207 -8.16 28.21 30.03
CA ASP A 207 -8.05 29.39 30.91
C ASP A 207 -9.35 30.19 30.97
N GLU A 208 -10.01 30.40 29.83
CA GLU A 208 -11.34 31.04 29.79
C GLU A 208 -12.39 30.19 30.50
N ALA A 209 -12.35 28.87 30.32
CA ALA A 209 -13.23 27.95 31.04
C ALA A 209 -13.00 28.01 32.55
N ARG A 210 -11.75 28.11 33.00
CA ARG A 210 -11.42 28.25 34.42
C ARG A 210 -11.97 29.54 35.00
N GLU A 211 -11.86 30.65 34.29
CA GLU A 211 -12.43 31.95 34.72
C GLU A 211 -13.96 31.88 34.82
N LEU A 212 -14.62 31.26 33.82
CA LEU A 212 -16.07 31.10 33.82
C LEU A 212 -16.58 30.17 34.93
N LEU A 213 -15.84 29.11 35.25
CA LEU A 213 -16.22 28.11 36.24
C LEU A 213 -15.94 28.54 37.68
N ASP A 214 -15.02 29.50 37.91
CA ASP A 214 -14.72 30.05 39.24
C ASP A 214 -15.98 30.69 39.89
N ASP A 215 -16.79 31.36 39.07
CA ASP A 215 -18.08 31.96 39.48
C ASP A 215 -19.12 30.91 39.97
N TYR A 216 -18.95 29.65 39.59
CA TYR A 216 -19.83 28.53 39.99
C TYR A 216 -19.26 27.71 41.15
N GLY A 217 -18.07 28.05 41.64
CA GLY A 217 -17.40 27.34 42.74
C GLY A 217 -17.04 25.89 42.41
N VAL A 218 -16.89 25.54 41.13
CA VAL A 218 -16.47 24.20 40.67
C VAL A 218 -15.01 24.21 40.25
N THR A 219 -14.40 23.03 40.21
CA THR A 219 -12.97 22.87 39.87
C THR A 219 -12.81 22.05 38.60
N ILE A 220 -11.76 22.33 37.83
CA ILE A 220 -11.40 21.53 36.65
C ILE A 220 -10.47 20.40 37.10
N SER A 221 -10.69 19.19 36.58
CA SER A 221 -9.80 18.04 36.77
C SER A 221 -8.40 18.33 36.24
N ASP A 222 -7.36 17.94 36.99
CA ASP A 222 -5.97 18.01 36.52
C ASP A 222 -5.69 17.05 35.36
N ASN A 223 -6.52 16.00 35.21
CA ASN A 223 -6.44 15.04 34.11
C ASN A 223 -7.31 15.54 32.95
N ILE A 224 -6.74 16.40 32.11
CA ILE A 224 -7.34 16.82 30.85
C ILE A 224 -7.08 15.72 29.82
N VAL A 225 -8.13 15.28 29.14
CA VAL A 225 -8.02 14.36 28.01
C VAL A 225 -7.79 15.19 26.76
N GLU A 226 -6.81 14.82 25.94
CA GLU A 226 -6.57 15.46 24.65
C GLU A 226 -7.03 14.55 23.52
N GLU A 227 -7.82 15.10 22.60
CA GLU A 227 -8.34 14.38 21.42
C GLU A 227 -8.21 15.28 20.19
N LEU A 228 -8.07 14.67 19.01
CA LEU A 228 -8.04 15.43 17.76
C LEU A 228 -9.45 15.91 17.38
N SER A 229 -9.54 17.11 16.79
CA SER A 229 -10.80 17.68 16.35
C SER A 229 -10.70 18.28 14.97
N ASP A 230 -11.67 17.99 14.10
CA ASP A 230 -11.81 18.67 12.80
C ASP A 230 -12.38 20.10 12.97
N GLU A 231 -13.06 20.38 14.09
CA GLU A 231 -13.84 21.61 14.31
C GLU A 231 -13.09 22.64 15.16
N TYR A 232 -12.42 22.19 16.23
CA TYR A 232 -11.81 23.05 17.24
C TYR A 232 -10.29 23.15 17.07
N ASP A 233 -9.74 24.36 17.23
CA ASP A 233 -8.30 24.60 17.14
C ASP A 233 -7.57 24.04 18.36
N LYS A 234 -6.25 23.83 18.25
CA LYS A 234 -5.44 23.24 19.33
C LYS A 234 -5.55 24.07 20.62
N GLY A 235 -5.91 23.41 21.72
CA GLY A 235 -6.08 24.03 23.04
C GLY A 235 -7.51 24.50 23.35
N GLU A 236 -8.45 24.36 22.42
CA GLU A 236 -9.88 24.62 22.64
C GLU A 236 -10.60 23.38 23.18
N ILE A 237 -11.62 23.58 24.02
CA ILE A 237 -12.41 22.50 24.63
C ILE A 237 -13.37 21.91 23.59
N ILE A 238 -13.33 20.58 23.45
CA ILE A 238 -14.23 19.78 22.60
C ILE A 238 -15.48 19.42 23.39
N GLU A 239 -15.29 18.83 24.57
CA GLU A 239 -16.38 18.31 25.40
C GLU A 239 -16.06 18.47 26.89
N THR A 240 -17.11 18.56 27.70
CA THR A 240 -17.02 18.59 29.15
C THR A 240 -17.89 17.50 29.77
N ASP A 241 -17.44 16.95 30.89
CA ASP A 241 -18.24 16.09 31.75
C ASP A 241 -18.29 16.67 33.17
N PRO A 242 -19.47 17.07 33.69
CA PRO A 242 -20.80 17.02 33.07
C PRO A 242 -20.98 17.87 31.79
N LYS A 243 -21.90 17.45 30.90
CA LYS A 243 -22.22 18.18 29.66
C LYS A 243 -22.91 19.52 29.92
N ALA A 244 -22.76 20.46 29.00
CA ALA A 244 -23.46 21.75 29.04
C ALA A 244 -24.97 21.60 29.33
N GLY A 245 -25.50 22.46 30.21
CA GLY A 245 -26.89 22.43 30.67
C GLY A 245 -27.18 21.42 31.79
N THR A 246 -26.21 20.59 32.21
CA THR A 246 -26.38 19.67 33.35
C THR A 246 -26.29 20.43 34.68
N SER A 247 -27.00 19.99 35.71
CA SER A 247 -26.91 20.62 37.04
C SER A 247 -25.56 20.33 37.70
N ILE A 248 -24.89 21.40 38.16
CA ILE A 248 -23.62 21.37 38.89
C ILE A 248 -23.78 22.02 40.27
N LYS A 249 -22.94 21.60 41.22
CA LYS A 249 -22.89 22.09 42.60
C LYS A 249 -21.48 22.58 42.95
N GLU A 250 -21.39 23.51 43.88
CA GLU A 250 -20.09 23.96 44.41
C GLU A 250 -19.25 22.76 44.90
N GLY A 251 -17.98 22.73 44.52
CA GLY A 251 -17.03 21.66 44.81
C GLY A 251 -17.04 20.49 43.82
N ASP A 252 -17.94 20.48 42.82
CA ASP A 252 -17.90 19.49 41.74
C ASP A 252 -16.60 19.61 40.93
N VAL A 253 -16.16 18.49 40.34
CA VAL A 253 -14.97 18.40 39.48
C VAL A 253 -15.42 18.16 38.05
N ILE A 254 -15.02 19.06 37.15
CA ILE A 254 -15.35 19.02 35.73
C ILE A 254 -14.17 18.42 34.96
N SER A 255 -14.42 17.36 34.20
CA SER A 255 -13.44 16.80 33.26
C SER A 255 -13.57 17.51 31.92
N LEU A 256 -12.43 17.84 31.30
CA LEU A 256 -12.38 18.48 29.99
C LEU A 256 -11.69 17.56 28.99
N THR A 257 -12.27 17.50 27.79
CA THR A 257 -11.62 17.00 26.60
C THR A 257 -11.21 18.20 25.74
N VAL A 258 -9.93 18.33 25.45
CA VAL A 258 -9.34 19.48 24.74
C VAL A 258 -8.78 19.02 23.40
N SER A 259 -8.89 19.88 22.39
CA SER A 259 -8.35 19.64 21.06
C SER A 259 -6.83 19.61 21.09
N SER A 260 -6.23 18.49 20.67
CA SER A 260 -4.79 18.37 20.41
C SER A 260 -4.40 18.96 19.05
N GLY A 261 -5.37 19.41 18.26
CA GLY A 261 -5.21 19.99 16.92
C GLY A 261 -6.12 19.35 15.88
N LYS A 262 -6.00 19.85 14.65
CA LYS A 262 -6.72 19.32 13.48
C LYS A 262 -5.93 18.20 12.82
N TYR A 263 -6.65 17.26 12.22
CA TYR A 263 -6.03 16.26 11.35
C TYR A 263 -5.40 16.92 10.12
N ILE A 264 -4.25 16.41 9.71
CA ILE A 264 -3.67 16.74 8.42
C ILE A 264 -4.29 15.80 7.39
N VAL A 265 -4.95 16.35 6.38
CA VAL A 265 -5.60 15.55 5.33
C VAL A 265 -4.72 15.53 4.10
N LEU A 266 -4.32 14.33 3.66
CA LEU A 266 -3.50 14.18 2.47
C LEU A 266 -4.27 14.47 1.19
N GLU A 267 -3.62 15.13 0.25
CA GLU A 267 -4.12 15.31 -1.11
C GLU A 267 -3.68 14.15 -2.02
N ASP A 268 -4.12 14.20 -3.28
CA ASP A 268 -3.62 13.30 -4.32
C ASP A 268 -2.41 13.96 -5.00
N TYR A 269 -1.24 13.34 -4.88
CA TYR A 269 0.01 13.83 -5.45
C TYR A 269 0.36 13.12 -6.77
N VAL A 270 -0.41 12.10 -7.17
CA VAL A 270 -0.13 11.33 -8.39
C VAL A 270 -0.29 12.24 -9.61
N GLY A 271 0.69 12.20 -10.50
CA GLY A 271 0.77 13.04 -11.70
C GLY A 271 1.38 14.42 -11.48
N MET A 272 1.69 14.81 -10.23
CA MET A 272 2.47 16.01 -9.96
C MET A 272 3.97 15.75 -10.19
N THR A 273 4.74 16.82 -10.41
CA THR A 273 6.21 16.68 -10.32
C THR A 273 6.63 16.48 -8.87
N GLN A 274 7.73 15.75 -8.63
CA GLN A 274 8.28 15.54 -7.29
C GLN A 274 8.38 16.84 -6.49
N SER A 275 8.93 17.90 -7.09
CA SER A 275 9.09 19.20 -6.42
C SER A 275 7.75 19.89 -6.11
N GLU A 276 6.70 19.67 -6.91
CA GLU A 276 5.37 20.20 -6.64
C GLU A 276 4.69 19.41 -5.53
N ALA A 277 4.83 18.08 -5.52
CA ALA A 277 4.29 17.20 -4.48
C ALA A 277 4.94 17.46 -3.12
N GLU A 278 6.28 17.52 -3.04
CA GLU A 278 7.02 17.86 -1.81
C GLU A 278 6.57 19.22 -1.25
N LYS A 279 6.37 20.19 -2.13
CA LYS A 279 5.88 21.51 -1.74
C LYS A 279 4.43 21.46 -1.24
N ALA A 280 3.54 20.75 -1.94
CA ALA A 280 2.15 20.60 -1.53
C ALA A 280 2.06 19.94 -0.14
N ILE A 281 2.87 18.92 0.11
CA ILE A 281 2.97 18.25 1.41
C ILE A 281 3.47 19.23 2.49
N ALA A 282 4.52 20.00 2.19
CA ALA A 282 5.02 21.01 3.13
C ALA A 282 4.00 22.12 3.43
N ASP A 283 3.16 22.49 2.45
CA ASP A 283 2.12 23.52 2.59
C ASP A 283 0.88 22.99 3.37
N LEU A 284 0.79 21.69 3.70
CA LEU A 284 -0.33 21.12 4.47
C LEU A 284 -0.35 21.55 5.95
N SER A 285 0.82 21.82 6.53
CA SER A 285 0.95 22.21 7.94
C SER A 285 2.20 23.04 8.15
N ASP A 286 2.03 24.27 8.65
CA ASP A 286 3.16 25.14 9.02
C ASP A 286 3.84 24.71 10.34
N ASP A 287 3.13 23.94 11.18
CA ASP A 287 3.54 23.61 12.54
C ASP A 287 4.19 22.22 12.66
N VAL A 288 4.04 21.37 11.64
CA VAL A 288 4.45 19.96 11.67
C VAL A 288 5.26 19.63 10.41
N GLU A 289 6.46 19.10 10.61
CA GLU A 289 7.30 18.61 9.52
C GLU A 289 6.89 17.19 9.15
N ILE A 290 6.45 17.00 7.90
CA ILE A 290 6.12 15.70 7.32
C ILE A 290 7.34 15.19 6.57
N GLU A 291 7.83 14.00 6.93
CA GLU A 291 8.97 13.39 6.24
C GLU A 291 8.50 12.80 4.91
N VAL A 292 9.14 13.21 3.81
CA VAL A 292 8.87 12.65 2.48
C VAL A 292 10.01 11.73 2.07
N VAL A 293 9.70 10.45 1.90
CA VAL A 293 10.60 9.43 1.39
C VAL A 293 10.34 9.25 -0.09
N ILE A 294 11.39 9.31 -0.91
CA ILE A 294 11.28 9.14 -2.36
C ILE A 294 11.79 7.76 -2.74
N GLU A 295 10.92 6.98 -3.36
CA GLU A 295 11.28 5.78 -4.09
C GLU A 295 11.21 6.05 -5.58
N GLU A 296 12.06 5.40 -6.37
CA GLU A 296 12.11 5.64 -7.81
C GLU A 296 11.89 4.34 -8.59
N GLU A 297 10.99 4.39 -9.57
CA GLU A 297 10.67 3.24 -10.43
C GLU A 297 10.65 3.59 -11.91
N VAL A 298 10.93 2.60 -12.75
CA VAL A 298 10.86 2.75 -14.20
C VAL A 298 9.40 2.67 -14.64
N SER A 299 8.92 3.71 -15.33
CA SER A 299 7.53 3.77 -15.78
C SER A 299 7.39 4.52 -17.10
N SER A 300 6.24 4.40 -17.76
CA SER A 300 5.97 5.15 -19.00
C SER A 300 5.65 6.64 -18.76
N SER A 301 5.54 7.05 -17.50
CA SER A 301 5.30 8.45 -17.13
C SER A 301 6.54 9.31 -17.40
N PRO A 302 6.38 10.63 -17.57
CA PRO A 302 7.49 11.57 -17.58
C PRO A 302 8.41 11.39 -16.38
N ARG A 303 9.72 11.49 -16.62
CA ARG A 303 10.72 11.41 -15.56
C ARG A 303 10.51 12.53 -14.53
N GLY A 304 10.52 12.19 -13.25
CA GLY A 304 10.32 13.11 -12.12
C GLY A 304 8.85 13.33 -11.74
N GLU A 305 7.91 12.64 -12.40
CA GLU A 305 6.49 12.65 -12.05
C GLU A 305 6.20 11.59 -10.98
N VAL A 306 5.40 11.94 -9.98
CA VAL A 306 4.92 11.00 -8.96
C VAL A 306 3.90 10.05 -9.61
N ILE A 307 4.14 8.75 -9.46
CA ILE A 307 3.29 7.70 -10.05
C ILE A 307 2.50 6.92 -9.02
N ASP A 308 2.93 6.98 -7.75
CA ASP A 308 2.27 6.32 -6.63
C ASP A 308 2.58 7.04 -5.32
N GLN A 309 1.71 6.87 -4.32
CA GLN A 309 1.90 7.33 -2.95
C GLN A 309 1.45 6.23 -2.00
N ASP A 310 2.16 6.03 -0.88
CA ASP A 310 1.88 4.94 0.06
C ASP A 310 0.55 5.09 0.81
N LYS A 311 0.15 6.33 1.09
CA LYS A 311 -1.10 6.67 1.77
C LYS A 311 -2.09 7.29 0.80
N ASP A 312 -3.30 6.74 0.75
CA ASP A 312 -4.35 7.23 -0.14
C ASP A 312 -4.70 8.70 0.14
N SER A 313 -5.14 9.40 -0.91
CA SER A 313 -5.73 10.74 -0.78
C SER A 313 -6.91 10.73 0.20
N GLY A 314 -7.02 11.77 1.02
CA GLY A 314 -8.02 11.88 2.08
C GLY A 314 -7.64 11.19 3.40
N THR A 315 -6.50 10.50 3.45
CA THR A 315 -5.96 9.94 4.70
C THR A 315 -5.75 11.05 5.72
N LYS A 316 -6.23 10.83 6.93
CA LYS A 316 -6.08 11.75 8.06
C LYS A 316 -4.87 11.35 8.90
N LEU A 317 -3.88 12.23 8.99
CA LEU A 317 -2.71 12.04 9.83
C LEU A 317 -2.89 12.77 11.16
N ASP A 318 -2.44 12.14 12.23
CA ASP A 318 -2.33 12.76 13.55
C ASP A 318 -1.03 13.56 13.61
N PRO A 319 -1.09 14.91 13.75
CA PRO A 319 0.10 15.75 13.86
C PRO A 319 0.97 15.44 15.10
N ASN A 320 0.45 14.72 16.10
CA ASN A 320 1.16 14.38 17.33
C ASN A 320 1.73 12.95 17.31
N ASP A 321 1.44 12.14 16.28
CA ASP A 321 1.99 10.80 16.11
C ASP A 321 3.10 10.80 15.06
N GLU A 322 4.35 10.97 15.52
CA GLU A 322 5.54 10.98 14.67
C GLU A 322 5.67 9.72 13.80
N SER A 323 5.13 8.58 14.23
CA SER A 323 5.22 7.32 13.47
C SER A 323 4.34 7.30 12.21
N ASN A 324 3.38 8.23 12.12
CA ASN A 324 2.44 8.35 11.01
C ASN A 324 2.70 9.57 10.11
N LEU A 325 3.78 10.32 10.34
CA LEU A 325 4.13 11.54 9.60
C LEU A 325 5.16 11.31 8.47
N THR A 326 5.42 10.07 8.09
CA THR A 326 6.25 9.74 6.92
C THR A 326 5.36 9.42 5.74
N ILE A 327 5.57 10.05 4.59
CA ILE A 327 4.88 9.75 3.32
C ILE A 327 5.92 9.25 2.33
N THR A 328 5.64 8.13 1.68
CA THR A 328 6.49 7.61 0.61
C THR A 328 5.85 7.93 -0.73
N LEU A 329 6.58 8.64 -1.59
CA LEU A 329 6.20 8.90 -2.97
C LEU A 329 7.06 8.06 -3.90
N THR A 330 6.42 7.37 -4.84
CA THR A 330 7.10 6.69 -5.93
C THR A 330 7.18 7.63 -7.12
N VAL A 331 8.39 7.94 -7.57
CA VAL A 331 8.69 8.86 -8.66
C VAL A 331 9.17 8.09 -9.89
N SER A 332 8.72 8.52 -11.07
CA SER A 332 9.15 7.92 -12.33
C SER A 332 10.60 8.26 -12.68
N LYS A 333 11.41 7.24 -12.97
CA LYS A 333 12.72 7.37 -13.61
C LYS A 333 12.64 7.67 -15.12
N GLY A 334 11.44 7.59 -15.69
CA GLY A 334 11.18 7.55 -17.13
C GLY A 334 11.13 6.12 -17.68
N ASP A 335 10.91 6.01 -18.99
CA ASP A 335 10.71 4.71 -19.65
C ASP A 335 12.03 3.97 -19.89
N TYR A 336 11.94 2.65 -20.05
CA TYR A 336 13.06 1.80 -20.40
C TYR A 336 13.74 2.23 -21.70
N ILE A 337 15.07 2.23 -21.68
CA ILE A 337 15.84 2.37 -22.91
C ILE A 337 15.89 1.02 -23.60
N VAL A 338 15.26 0.92 -24.76
CA VAL A 338 15.20 -0.34 -25.53
C VAL A 338 16.30 -0.37 -26.58
N VAL A 339 17.18 -1.37 -26.48
CA VAL A 339 18.29 -1.55 -27.42
C VAL A 339 17.75 -2.04 -28.77
N GLY A 340 18.11 -1.32 -29.84
CA GLY A 340 17.77 -1.67 -31.22
C GLY A 340 18.55 -2.85 -31.78
N ASN A 341 18.27 -3.20 -33.05
CA ASN A 341 19.11 -4.11 -33.81
C ASN A 341 20.08 -3.29 -34.67
N TYR A 342 21.37 -3.47 -34.43
CA TYR A 342 22.47 -2.81 -35.13
C TYR A 342 23.24 -3.78 -36.04
N ILE A 343 22.95 -5.08 -35.97
CA ILE A 343 23.57 -6.10 -36.84
C ILE A 343 23.22 -5.79 -38.29
N GLY A 344 24.24 -5.78 -39.16
CA GLY A 344 24.18 -5.45 -40.58
C GLY A 344 24.23 -3.95 -40.90
N MET A 345 24.21 -3.07 -39.90
CA MET A 345 24.41 -1.63 -40.11
C MET A 345 25.89 -1.29 -40.27
N SER A 346 26.18 -0.10 -40.82
CA SER A 346 27.54 0.42 -40.78
C SER A 346 27.93 0.82 -39.35
N GLN A 347 29.21 0.63 -39.00
CA GLN A 347 29.74 1.00 -37.69
C GLN A 347 29.37 2.45 -37.30
N SER A 348 29.52 3.40 -38.23
CA SER A 348 29.23 4.82 -37.97
C SER A 348 27.76 5.09 -37.66
N GLU A 349 26.84 4.40 -38.34
CA GLU A 349 25.40 4.59 -38.12
C GLU A 349 24.98 3.96 -36.79
N ALA A 350 25.49 2.76 -36.49
CA ALA A 350 25.24 2.07 -35.23
C ALA A 350 25.75 2.88 -34.03
N GLU A 351 27.00 3.38 -34.11
CA GLU A 351 27.58 4.23 -33.07
C GLU A 351 26.77 5.51 -32.84
N ALA A 352 26.33 6.18 -33.91
CA ALA A 352 25.57 7.42 -33.78
C ALA A 352 24.21 7.18 -33.12
N ALA A 353 23.53 6.07 -33.46
CA ALA A 353 22.27 5.69 -32.87
C ALA A 353 22.42 5.34 -31.38
N LEU A 354 23.46 4.58 -31.02
CA LEU A 354 23.74 4.19 -29.63
C LEU A 354 24.17 5.39 -28.76
N LYS A 355 25.01 6.29 -29.29
CA LYS A 355 25.39 7.53 -28.61
C LYS A 355 24.18 8.42 -28.31
N LYS A 356 23.20 8.48 -29.22
CA LYS A 356 21.94 9.23 -28.98
C LYS A 356 21.13 8.66 -27.81
N LEU A 357 21.24 7.36 -27.56
CA LEU A 357 20.62 6.67 -26.44
C LEU A 357 21.48 6.73 -25.16
N GLY A 358 22.63 7.40 -25.19
CA GLY A 358 23.54 7.54 -24.05
C GLY A 358 24.49 6.37 -23.83
N PHE A 359 24.61 5.44 -24.78
CA PHE A 359 25.57 4.34 -24.68
C PHE A 359 26.99 4.78 -25.04
N THR A 360 27.94 4.28 -24.27
CA THR A 360 29.36 4.21 -24.63
C THR A 360 29.55 2.97 -25.49
N VAL A 361 30.17 3.14 -26.66
CA VAL A 361 30.34 2.04 -27.63
C VAL A 361 31.80 1.60 -27.63
N THR A 362 32.02 0.32 -27.33
CA THR A 362 33.29 -0.37 -27.49
C THR A 362 33.28 -1.12 -28.83
N ILE A 363 34.33 -0.97 -29.64
CA ILE A 363 34.43 -1.63 -30.95
C ILE A 363 35.45 -2.75 -30.87
N GLU A 364 35.01 -3.95 -31.19
CA GLU A 364 35.86 -5.10 -31.46
C GLU A 364 35.81 -5.44 -32.95
N THR A 365 36.88 -6.03 -33.48
CA THR A 365 36.94 -6.38 -34.91
C THR A 365 37.24 -7.85 -35.10
N GLU A 366 36.51 -8.48 -36.03
CA GLU A 366 36.67 -9.89 -36.37
C GLU A 366 36.71 -10.08 -37.89
N GLU A 367 37.38 -11.13 -38.39
CA GLU A 367 37.35 -11.48 -39.81
C GLU A 367 35.99 -12.13 -40.15
N SER A 368 35.32 -11.61 -41.18
CA SER A 368 34.07 -12.20 -41.66
C SER A 368 33.91 -12.00 -43.17
N GLU A 369 32.93 -12.70 -43.76
CA GLU A 369 32.57 -12.52 -45.17
C GLU A 369 31.78 -11.21 -45.42
N GLU A 370 31.35 -10.53 -44.37
CA GLU A 370 30.66 -9.24 -44.48
C GLU A 370 31.62 -8.11 -44.87
N ALA A 371 31.10 -7.09 -45.52
CA ALA A 371 31.88 -5.93 -45.93
C ALA A 371 32.57 -5.26 -44.73
N LYS A 372 33.82 -4.82 -44.91
CA LYS A 372 34.58 -4.13 -43.87
C LYS A 372 33.81 -2.94 -43.31
N GLY A 373 33.71 -2.85 -41.99
CA GLY A 373 32.96 -1.79 -41.29
C GLY A 373 31.49 -2.11 -41.02
N THR A 374 31.03 -3.32 -41.36
CA THR A 374 29.66 -3.79 -41.05
C THR A 374 29.63 -4.41 -39.66
N VAL A 375 28.65 -4.05 -38.84
CA VAL A 375 28.43 -4.67 -37.53
C VAL A 375 27.92 -6.10 -37.72
N ILE A 376 28.60 -7.07 -37.14
CA ILE A 376 28.25 -8.50 -37.25
C ILE A 376 27.69 -9.07 -35.95
N ASP A 377 28.01 -8.45 -34.81
CA ASP A 377 27.49 -8.84 -33.51
C ASP A 377 27.37 -7.62 -32.57
N GLN A 378 26.49 -7.74 -31.57
CA GLN A 378 26.30 -6.74 -30.52
C GLN A 378 26.11 -7.42 -29.16
N SER A 379 26.72 -6.87 -28.10
CA SER A 379 26.69 -7.50 -26.77
C SER A 379 25.29 -7.59 -26.15
N TYR A 380 24.46 -6.56 -26.35
CA TYR A 380 23.07 -6.56 -25.92
C TYR A 380 22.15 -6.94 -27.07
N ASN A 381 21.33 -7.96 -26.88
CA ASN A 381 20.36 -8.38 -27.89
C ASN A 381 19.30 -7.30 -28.17
N LYS A 382 18.73 -7.31 -29.40
CA LYS A 382 17.57 -6.48 -29.74
C LYS A 382 16.45 -6.67 -28.73
N GLY A 383 15.89 -5.56 -28.25
CA GLY A 383 14.77 -5.56 -27.30
C GLY A 383 15.22 -5.66 -25.83
N TYR A 384 16.52 -5.72 -25.57
CA TYR A 384 17.04 -5.57 -24.21
C TYR A 384 16.59 -4.22 -23.63
N ARG A 385 16.05 -4.26 -22.41
CA ARG A 385 15.50 -3.10 -21.70
C ARG A 385 16.49 -2.72 -20.61
N LEU A 386 17.01 -1.51 -20.69
CA LEU A 386 17.92 -0.95 -19.70
C LEU A 386 17.16 0.07 -18.85
N ASP A 387 17.42 0.07 -17.54
CA ASP A 387 16.94 1.12 -16.65
C ASP A 387 17.51 2.48 -17.14
N PRO A 388 16.66 3.52 -17.27
CA PRO A 388 17.09 4.84 -17.69
C PRO A 388 18.08 5.53 -16.74
N ASP A 389 18.40 4.96 -15.58
CA ASP A 389 19.44 5.40 -14.65
C ASP A 389 20.59 4.41 -14.48
N ASP A 390 20.63 3.34 -15.27
CA ASP A 390 21.78 2.44 -15.26
C ASP A 390 23.05 3.19 -15.72
N ASP A 391 24.09 3.14 -14.89
CA ASP A 391 25.40 3.73 -15.16
C ASP A 391 26.23 2.86 -16.12
N ASP A 392 25.97 1.54 -16.19
CA ASP A 392 26.72 0.61 -17.02
C ASP A 392 26.18 0.57 -18.45
N ARG A 393 26.35 1.68 -19.16
CA ARG A 393 25.92 1.82 -20.56
C ARG A 393 27.02 1.49 -21.55
N ASN A 394 27.76 0.41 -21.34
CA ASN A 394 28.77 -0.03 -22.30
C ASN A 394 28.22 -1.13 -23.22
N ILE A 395 28.10 -0.83 -24.50
CA ILE A 395 27.76 -1.82 -25.53
C ILE A 395 28.98 -2.12 -26.38
N THR A 396 29.30 -3.40 -26.54
CA THR A 396 30.34 -3.84 -27.46
C THR A 396 29.70 -4.18 -28.80
N LEU A 397 30.22 -3.59 -29.87
CA LEU A 397 29.89 -3.98 -31.24
C LEU A 397 31.09 -4.69 -31.86
N THR A 398 30.84 -5.87 -32.41
CA THR A 398 31.83 -6.58 -33.22
C THR A 398 31.62 -6.17 -34.67
N VAL A 399 32.66 -5.65 -35.29
CA VAL A 399 32.66 -5.12 -36.65
C VAL A 399 33.51 -6.00 -37.56
N SER A 400 33.01 -6.28 -38.76
CA SER A 400 33.79 -6.98 -39.78
C SER A 400 35.02 -6.17 -40.17
N SER A 401 36.19 -6.78 -40.01
CA SER A 401 37.45 -6.31 -40.61
C SER A 401 37.53 -6.59 -42.12
N GLY A 402 36.57 -7.37 -42.64
CA GLY A 402 36.57 -7.94 -43.99
C GLY A 402 37.52 -9.12 -44.12
N LYS A 403 37.29 -9.97 -45.11
CA LYS A 403 38.16 -11.11 -45.39
C LYS A 403 39.52 -10.67 -45.90
N THR A 404 40.57 -11.22 -45.29
CA THR A 404 41.95 -10.91 -45.67
C THR A 404 42.55 -11.99 -46.56
N TYR A 405 43.37 -11.58 -47.52
CA TYR A 405 44.08 -12.46 -48.44
C TYR A 405 45.57 -12.12 -48.38
N GLN A 406 46.41 -13.10 -48.06
CA GLN A 406 47.86 -12.90 -48.06
C GLN A 406 48.47 -13.13 -49.44
N VAL A 407 49.22 -12.15 -49.91
CA VAL A 407 50.00 -12.26 -51.15
C VAL A 407 51.22 -13.14 -50.86
N ARG A 408 51.21 -14.37 -51.37
CA ARG A 408 52.34 -15.30 -51.20
C ARG A 408 53.61 -14.78 -51.88
N ASP A 409 54.77 -15.12 -51.31
CA ASP A 409 56.06 -14.94 -51.97
C ASP A 409 56.18 -15.84 -53.21
N VAL A 410 56.36 -15.22 -54.37
CA VAL A 410 56.62 -15.90 -55.63
C VAL A 410 57.93 -15.45 -56.28
N PHE A 411 58.81 -14.78 -55.54
CA PHE A 411 60.13 -14.39 -55.99
C PHE A 411 60.98 -15.58 -56.42
N ASP A 412 61.82 -15.40 -57.46
CA ASP A 412 62.67 -16.45 -58.05
C ASP A 412 61.93 -17.72 -58.53
N ARG A 413 60.59 -17.70 -58.61
CA ARG A 413 59.78 -18.79 -59.18
C ARG A 413 59.55 -18.59 -60.68
N ASN A 414 59.33 -19.70 -61.38
CA ASN A 414 58.90 -19.66 -62.77
C ASN A 414 57.57 -18.88 -62.92
N ILE A 415 57.49 -18.00 -63.93
CA ILE A 415 56.40 -17.05 -64.12
C ILE A 415 55.01 -17.72 -64.21
N ASN A 416 54.91 -18.88 -64.89
CA ASN A 416 53.63 -19.58 -65.02
C ASN A 416 53.22 -20.24 -63.70
N SER A 417 54.18 -20.78 -62.95
CA SER A 417 53.93 -21.36 -61.62
C SER A 417 53.52 -20.27 -60.62
N ALA A 418 54.24 -19.15 -60.61
CA ALA A 418 53.94 -17.97 -59.80
C ALA A 418 52.52 -17.44 -60.07
N LYS A 419 52.16 -17.31 -61.34
CA LYS A 419 50.81 -16.91 -61.77
C LYS A 419 49.73 -17.85 -61.20
N THR A 420 49.87 -19.15 -61.40
CA THR A 420 48.91 -20.15 -60.90
C THR A 420 48.79 -20.12 -59.37
N ILE A 421 49.89 -19.93 -58.65
CA ILE A 421 49.87 -19.83 -57.18
C ILE A 421 49.02 -18.63 -56.75
N LEU A 422 49.24 -17.45 -57.34
CA LEU A 422 48.49 -16.25 -56.97
C LEU A 422 47.02 -16.33 -57.40
N GLU A 423 46.73 -16.82 -58.60
CA GLU A 423 45.35 -17.03 -59.08
C GLU A 423 44.57 -18.02 -58.20
N ASN A 424 45.21 -19.10 -57.75
CA ASN A 424 44.60 -20.07 -56.83
C ASN A 424 44.35 -19.49 -55.43
N ASN A 425 45.08 -18.44 -55.02
CA ASN A 425 44.83 -17.71 -53.78
C ASN A 425 43.82 -16.55 -53.98
N GLY A 426 43.15 -16.48 -55.14
CA GLY A 426 42.08 -15.53 -55.42
C GLY A 426 42.54 -14.17 -55.94
N PHE A 427 43.79 -14.03 -56.38
CA PHE A 427 44.33 -12.79 -56.95
C PHE A 427 44.18 -12.74 -58.47
N LYS A 428 44.06 -11.53 -59.02
CA LYS A 428 44.23 -11.31 -60.47
C LYS A 428 45.72 -11.06 -60.75
N VAL A 429 46.30 -11.68 -61.76
CA VAL A 429 47.73 -11.51 -62.05
C VAL A 429 47.95 -10.66 -63.30
N ARG A 430 48.71 -9.59 -63.16
CA ARG A 430 49.20 -8.76 -64.28
C ARG A 430 50.68 -9.04 -64.51
N LEU A 431 51.05 -9.39 -65.73
CA LEU A 431 52.43 -9.67 -66.09
C LEU A 431 53.05 -8.43 -66.76
N VAL A 432 54.25 -8.04 -66.31
CA VAL A 432 55.03 -6.94 -66.89
C VAL A 432 56.39 -7.50 -67.30
N ASP A 433 56.64 -7.51 -68.59
CA ASP A 433 57.91 -7.95 -69.18
C ASP A 433 58.91 -6.79 -69.22
N LEU A 434 60.05 -6.97 -68.56
CA LEU A 434 61.11 -5.98 -68.43
C LEU A 434 62.21 -6.14 -69.49
N SER A 435 62.16 -7.17 -70.34
CA SER A 435 63.22 -7.46 -71.31
C SER A 435 63.52 -6.32 -72.30
N ASN A 436 62.52 -5.49 -72.61
CA ASN A 436 62.66 -4.32 -73.50
C ASN A 436 62.38 -2.99 -72.77
N SER A 437 62.38 -2.98 -71.43
CA SER A 437 62.09 -1.77 -70.67
C SER A 437 63.26 -0.78 -70.77
N THR A 438 62.97 0.51 -71.00
CA THR A 438 63.97 1.59 -70.92
C THR A 438 63.94 2.34 -69.58
N ASP A 439 63.08 1.91 -68.65
CA ASP A 439 62.95 2.52 -67.33
C ASP A 439 64.05 2.02 -66.39
N GLN A 440 65.09 2.84 -66.23
CA GLN A 440 66.24 2.53 -65.38
C GLN A 440 65.86 2.32 -63.91
N THR A 441 64.77 2.94 -63.43
CA THR A 441 64.34 2.80 -62.03
C THR A 441 63.70 1.44 -61.80
N LEU A 442 62.84 0.98 -62.71
CA LEU A 442 62.24 -0.36 -62.65
C LEU A 442 63.28 -1.46 -62.81
N LEU A 443 64.23 -1.29 -63.73
CA LEU A 443 65.33 -2.25 -63.92
C LEU A 443 66.28 -2.32 -62.72
N SER A 444 66.50 -1.21 -62.01
CA SER A 444 67.28 -1.20 -60.77
C SER A 444 66.54 -1.88 -59.61
N ASN A 445 65.22 -1.71 -59.52
CA ASN A 445 64.41 -2.29 -58.46
C ASN A 445 64.17 -3.79 -58.64
N TYR A 446 64.13 -4.27 -59.89
CA TYR A 446 63.86 -5.66 -60.24
C TYR A 446 64.95 -6.21 -61.17
N PRO A 447 66.19 -6.42 -60.68
CA PRO A 447 67.32 -6.78 -61.52
C PRO A 447 67.14 -8.13 -62.21
N PHE A 448 67.65 -8.24 -63.44
CA PHE A 448 67.67 -9.49 -64.19
C PHE A 448 68.41 -10.60 -63.43
N ARG A 449 67.80 -11.78 -63.34
CA ARG A 449 68.41 -12.99 -62.78
C ARG A 449 68.36 -14.14 -63.76
N SER A 450 67.16 -14.48 -64.21
CA SER A 450 66.93 -15.56 -65.15
C SER A 450 65.69 -15.31 -66.01
N VAL A 451 65.66 -15.93 -67.18
CA VAL A 451 64.56 -15.83 -68.13
C VAL A 451 63.34 -16.61 -67.62
N ASN A 452 62.15 -16.04 -67.78
CA ASN A 452 60.86 -16.60 -67.36
C ASN A 452 60.72 -16.83 -65.84
N THR A 453 61.45 -16.04 -65.04
CA THR A 453 61.41 -16.06 -63.57
C THR A 453 60.97 -14.71 -63.05
N VAL A 454 60.20 -14.71 -61.96
CA VAL A 454 59.75 -13.48 -61.30
C VAL A 454 60.94 -12.73 -60.71
N ALA A 455 61.20 -11.53 -61.24
CA ALA A 455 62.20 -10.59 -60.72
C ALA A 455 61.65 -9.71 -59.58
N GLY A 456 60.32 -9.62 -59.46
CA GLY A 456 59.66 -8.98 -58.34
C GLY A 456 58.14 -9.02 -58.44
N GLN A 457 57.47 -8.67 -57.34
CA GLN A 457 56.02 -8.61 -57.23
C GLN A 457 55.55 -7.31 -56.59
N SER A 458 54.34 -6.88 -56.93
CA SER A 458 53.66 -5.74 -56.29
C SER A 458 52.15 -6.01 -56.21
N PRO A 459 51.51 -6.01 -55.03
CA PRO A 459 52.09 -5.78 -53.69
C PRO A 459 53.20 -6.76 -53.31
N GLU A 460 54.06 -6.36 -52.36
CA GLU A 460 55.21 -7.15 -51.92
C GLU A 460 54.77 -8.49 -51.29
N ALA A 461 55.72 -9.42 -51.19
CA ALA A 461 55.48 -10.70 -50.51
C ALA A 461 54.99 -10.47 -49.07
N ASP A 462 54.10 -11.36 -48.61
CA ASP A 462 53.48 -11.36 -47.29
C ASP A 462 52.61 -10.12 -46.99
N THR A 463 52.35 -9.28 -47.99
CA THR A 463 51.37 -8.19 -47.88
C THR A 463 49.97 -8.78 -47.73
N THR A 464 49.21 -8.27 -46.77
CA THR A 464 47.79 -8.63 -46.58
C THR A 464 46.89 -7.64 -47.32
N VAL A 465 45.94 -8.13 -48.11
CA VAL A 465 44.95 -7.30 -48.80
C VAL A 465 43.53 -7.66 -48.34
N ASN A 466 42.63 -6.69 -48.37
CA ASN A 466 41.27 -6.84 -47.85
C ASN A 466 40.21 -7.04 -48.96
N GLU A 467 40.66 -7.23 -50.21
CA GLU A 467 39.79 -7.34 -51.38
C GLU A 467 40.16 -8.55 -52.24
N GLN A 468 39.18 -9.45 -52.44
CA GLN A 468 39.33 -10.59 -53.32
C GLN A 468 39.48 -10.11 -54.78
N GLY A 469 40.41 -10.71 -55.53
CA GLY A 469 40.68 -10.31 -56.90
C GLY A 469 41.54 -9.05 -57.03
N THR A 470 42.18 -8.60 -55.94
CA THR A 470 43.26 -7.60 -56.00
C THR A 470 44.29 -8.00 -57.06
N THR A 471 44.74 -7.03 -57.85
CA THR A 471 45.70 -7.30 -58.94
C THR A 471 47.12 -7.31 -58.42
N VAL A 472 47.77 -8.48 -58.46
CA VAL A 472 49.21 -8.62 -58.18
C VAL A 472 49.97 -8.52 -59.50
N THR A 473 50.91 -7.58 -59.56
CA THR A 473 51.79 -7.37 -60.72
C THR A 473 53.06 -8.19 -60.55
N LEU A 474 53.38 -9.04 -61.51
CA LEU A 474 54.64 -9.77 -61.57
C LEU A 474 55.55 -9.15 -62.63
N TYR A 475 56.75 -8.76 -62.19
CA TYR A 475 57.81 -8.27 -63.05
C TYR A 475 58.73 -9.44 -63.41
N TYR A 476 59.00 -9.64 -64.69
CA TYR A 476 59.83 -10.74 -65.17
C TYR A 476 60.56 -10.36 -66.46
N TYR A 477 61.48 -11.21 -66.91
CA TYR A 477 62.19 -11.05 -68.17
C TYR A 477 61.87 -12.23 -69.09
N SER A 478 61.26 -12.00 -70.24
CA SER A 478 60.97 -13.05 -71.24
C SER A 478 62.18 -13.46 -72.09
N SER A 479 63.18 -12.58 -72.16
CA SER A 479 64.49 -12.80 -72.75
C SER A 479 65.57 -12.11 -71.93
N GLN A 480 66.84 -12.50 -72.12
CA GLN A 480 67.95 -11.74 -71.57
C GLN A 480 67.87 -10.29 -72.11
N PRO A 481 67.91 -9.26 -71.24
CA PRO A 481 67.93 -7.88 -71.71
C PRO A 481 69.18 -7.70 -72.58
N GLU A 482 69.02 -7.09 -73.76
CA GLU A 482 70.19 -6.62 -74.49
C GLU A 482 70.93 -5.69 -73.54
N SER A 483 72.20 -6.00 -73.25
CA SER A 483 73.05 -5.06 -72.55
C SER A 483 72.92 -3.74 -73.29
N ALA A 484 72.39 -2.71 -72.61
CA ALA A 484 72.69 -1.36 -73.03
C ALA A 484 74.20 -1.34 -73.17
N ASN A 485 74.67 -1.32 -74.41
CA ASN A 485 76.08 -1.28 -74.71
C ASN A 485 76.67 -0.18 -73.82
N GLU A 486 77.71 -0.54 -73.09
CA GLU A 486 78.73 0.41 -72.69
C GLU A 486 79.14 1.16 -73.96
N GLU A 487 78.52 2.31 -74.24
CA GLU A 487 79.13 3.33 -75.07
C GLU A 487 79.98 4.19 -74.14
N ASP A 488 81.26 3.79 -74.09
CA ASP A 488 82.50 4.54 -73.78
C ASP A 488 82.58 5.48 -72.56
#